data_AF-A0AAV5BHP0-F1
#
_entry.id   AF-A0AAV5BHP0-F1
#
_cell.length_a   1.000
_cell.length_b   1.000
_cell.length_c   1.000
_cell.angle_alpha   90.00
_cell.angle_beta   90.00
_cell.angle_gamma   90.00
#
_symmetry.space_group_name_H-M   'P 1'
#
loop_
_entity.id
_entity.type
_entity.pdbx_description
1 polymer ?
#
loop_
_entity_poly.entity_id
_entity_poly.type
_entity_poly.pdbx_seq_one_letter_code
_entity_poly.pdbx_strand_id
1 'polypeptide(L)'
;MRLHPVAPLMIPHQVVEDGVEIGGYVVPKGCLIIFNSWQIMRDPAAWERPSEFMPDRFMDGMTDFRGKDYGFIPFGSGRRRCRGIPMVECVVPYSIVVSSYIGDLFRKAQIDQEEFESFRVWPS
;
A
#
# COMPACT_ATOMS: atom_id res chain seq x y z
N MET A 1 -4.28 -1.89 -0.03
CA MET A 1 -2.84 -1.50 0.02
C MET A 1 -1.93 -2.58 0.61
N ARG A 2 -2.40 -3.49 1.49
CA ARG A 2 -1.60 -4.61 2.01
C ARG A 2 -1.17 -5.61 0.92
N LEU A 3 -2.16 -6.16 0.20
CA LEU A 3 -1.92 -7.15 -0.86
C LEU A 3 -1.29 -6.50 -2.10
N HIS A 4 -1.83 -5.40 -2.59
CA HIS A 4 -1.25 -4.73 -3.74
C HIS A 4 -0.66 -3.38 -3.29
N PRO A 5 0.54 -3.38 -2.68
CA PRO A 5 1.19 -2.13 -2.33
C PRO A 5 1.71 -1.45 -3.59
N VAL A 6 1.54 -0.13 -3.67
CA VAL A 6 2.04 0.67 -4.79
C VAL A 6 3.58 0.65 -4.84
N ALA A 7 4.22 0.59 -3.67
CA ALA A 7 5.66 0.48 -3.51
C ALA A 7 6.02 -0.82 -2.76
N PRO A 8 6.08 -1.98 -3.45
CA PRO A 8 6.40 -3.28 -2.85
C PRO A 8 7.85 -3.33 -2.31
N LEU A 9 8.75 -2.62 -2.98
CA LEU A 9 10.07 -2.27 -2.48
C LEU A 9 10.04 -0.76 -2.20
N MET A 10 10.30 -0.38 -0.96
CA MET A 10 10.28 1.04 -0.58
C MET A 10 11.47 1.80 -1.16
N ILE A 11 11.38 3.13 -1.13
CA ILE A 11 12.47 4.02 -1.55
C ILE A 11 13.74 3.65 -0.76
N PRO A 12 14.90 3.50 -1.41
CA PRO A 12 16.14 3.17 -0.72
C PRO A 12 16.49 4.18 0.37
N HIS A 13 16.94 3.68 1.51
CA HIS A 13 17.56 4.45 2.57
C HIS A 13 19.07 4.29 2.49
N GLN A 14 19.84 5.31 2.87
CA GLN A 14 21.29 5.23 2.96
C GLN A 14 21.73 5.25 4.41
N VAL A 15 22.67 4.38 4.77
CA VAL A 15 23.32 4.39 6.08
C VAL A 15 24.28 5.58 6.16
N VAL A 16 24.08 6.45 7.15
CA VAL A 16 24.82 7.72 7.28
C VAL A 16 25.93 7.69 8.32
N GLU A 17 25.92 6.70 9.22
CA GLU A 17 26.85 6.54 10.34
C GLU A 17 27.57 5.19 10.23
N ASP A 18 28.78 5.11 10.79
CA ASP A 18 29.52 3.85 10.91
C ASP A 18 29.03 3.06 12.12
N GLY A 19 29.17 1.73 12.08
CA GLY A 19 28.78 0.85 13.18
C GLY A 19 27.28 0.65 13.35
N VAL A 20 26.46 1.01 12.36
CA VAL A 20 25.01 0.74 12.38
C VAL A 20 24.76 -0.75 12.33
N GLU A 21 24.00 -1.26 13.31
CA GLU A 21 23.62 -2.67 13.38
C GLU A 21 22.16 -2.85 12.97
N ILE A 22 21.89 -3.78 12.05
CA ILE A 22 20.54 -4.15 11.60
C ILE A 22 20.41 -5.67 11.70
N GLY A 23 19.55 -6.15 12.60
CA GLY A 23 19.27 -7.59 12.74
C GLY A 23 20.51 -8.44 13.09
N GLY A 24 21.45 -7.90 13.88
CA GLY A 24 22.70 -8.59 14.22
C GLY A 24 23.85 -8.37 13.22
N TYR A 25 23.62 -7.63 12.13
CA TYR A 25 24.63 -7.39 11.10
C TYR A 25 25.12 -5.94 11.14
N VAL A 26 26.45 -5.74 11.14
CA VAL A 26 27.06 -4.42 10.98
C VAL A 26 26.98 -4.00 9.52
N VAL A 27 26.32 -2.88 9.26
CA VAL A 27 26.14 -2.32 7.91
C VAL A 27 27.08 -1.13 7.73
N PRO A 28 27.96 -1.14 6.71
CA PRO A 28 28.85 -0.02 6.42
C PRO A 28 28.11 1.26 6.08
N LYS A 29 28.72 2.40 6.43
CA LYS A 29 28.26 3.71 5.96
C LYS A 29 28.24 3.78 4.44
N GLY A 30 27.22 4.40 3.89
CA GLY A 30 27.01 4.56 2.46
C GLY A 30 26.21 3.43 1.80
N CYS A 31 26.01 2.29 2.47
CA CYS A 31 25.17 1.20 1.97
C CYS A 31 23.71 1.63 1.80
N LEU A 32 23.07 1.09 0.76
CA LEU A 32 21.65 1.26 0.51
C LEU A 32 20.85 0.13 1.15
N ILE A 33 19.81 0.49 1.89
CA ILE A 33 18.86 -0.41 2.52
C ILE A 33 17.51 -0.25 1.83
N ILE A 34 16.96 -1.35 1.33
CA ILE A 34 15.65 -1.39 0.69
C ILE A 34 14.74 -2.27 1.54
N PHE A 35 13.59 -1.72 1.93
CA PHE A 35 12.61 -2.44 2.71
C PHE A 35 11.61 -3.13 1.78
N ASN A 36 11.49 -4.46 1.91
CA ASN A 36 10.50 -5.25 1.20
C ASN A 36 9.15 -5.18 1.92
N SER A 37 8.42 -4.09 1.69
CA SER A 37 7.10 -3.87 2.29
C SER A 37 6.11 -4.97 1.87
N TRP A 38 6.24 -5.50 0.64
CA TRP A 38 5.38 -6.56 0.13
C TRP A 38 5.47 -7.84 0.97
N GLN A 39 6.69 -8.22 1.36
CA GLN A 39 6.92 -9.40 2.21
C GLN A 39 6.46 -9.15 3.65
N ILE A 40 6.82 -8.01 4.23
CA ILE A 40 6.44 -7.63 5.60
C ILE A 40 4.92 -7.65 5.77
N MET A 41 4.19 -7.05 4.83
CA MET A 41 2.73 -6.97 4.85
C MET A 41 2.03 -8.30 4.51
N ARG A 42 2.79 -9.37 4.28
CA ARG A 42 2.32 -10.74 4.00
C ARG A 42 2.93 -11.78 4.93
N ASP A 43 3.63 -11.35 5.97
CA ASP A 43 4.24 -12.28 6.91
C ASP A 43 3.14 -13.10 7.61
N PRO A 44 3.14 -14.45 7.49
CA PRO A 44 2.18 -15.29 8.19
C PRO A 44 2.29 -15.20 9.72
N ALA A 45 3.42 -14.72 10.26
CA ALA A 45 3.57 -14.46 11.69
C ALA A 45 2.76 -13.23 12.15
N ALA A 46 2.50 -12.28 11.25
CA ALA A 46 1.75 -11.06 11.54
C ALA A 46 0.30 -11.09 11.01
N TRP A 47 0.01 -11.92 10.01
CA TRP A 47 -1.27 -11.93 9.29
C TRP A 47 -1.84 -13.34 9.12
N GLU A 48 -3.04 -13.57 9.64
CA GLU A 48 -3.82 -14.77 9.29
C GLU A 48 -4.18 -14.75 7.79
N ARG A 49 -4.04 -15.90 7.11
CA ARG A 49 -4.33 -16.06 5.68
C ARG A 49 -3.76 -14.89 4.85
N PRO A 50 -2.43 -14.71 4.85
CA PRO A 50 -1.78 -13.48 4.39
C PRO A 50 -1.96 -13.22 2.89
N SER A 51 -2.29 -14.24 2.10
CA SER A 51 -2.52 -14.10 0.65
C SER A 51 -3.97 -13.77 0.29
N GLU A 52 -4.90 -13.90 1.23
CA GLU A 52 -6.33 -13.69 0.98
C GLU A 52 -6.72 -12.20 1.06
N PHE A 53 -7.56 -11.78 0.11
CA PHE A 53 -8.18 -10.46 0.11
C PHE A 53 -9.36 -10.46 1.08
N MET A 54 -9.10 -10.06 2.32
CA MET A 54 -10.10 -9.97 3.38
C MET A 54 -10.14 -8.54 3.95
N PRO A 55 -10.99 -7.65 3.41
CA PRO A 55 -11.13 -6.27 3.90
C PRO A 55 -11.60 -6.18 5.35
N ASP A 56 -12.43 -7.12 5.80
CA ASP A 56 -13.08 -7.10 7.12
C ASP A 56 -12.08 -7.04 8.29
N ARG A 57 -10.84 -7.52 8.09
CA ARG A 57 -9.78 -7.49 9.11
C ARG A 57 -9.30 -6.08 9.48
N PHE A 58 -9.75 -5.05 8.77
CA PHE A 58 -9.41 -3.65 9.04
C PHE A 58 -10.60 -2.88 9.67
N MET A 59 -11.74 -3.53 9.88
CA MET A 59 -12.98 -2.88 10.33
C MET A 59 -12.99 -2.57 11.83
N ASP A 60 -12.17 -3.27 12.61
CA ASP A 60 -11.99 -3.06 14.04
C ASP A 60 -11.13 -1.81 14.37
N GLY A 61 -10.53 -1.17 13.36
CA GLY A 61 -9.76 0.06 13.51
C GLY A 61 -8.43 -0.11 14.24
N MET A 62 -8.01 -1.35 14.49
CA MET A 62 -6.79 -1.64 15.26
C MET A 62 -5.52 -1.45 14.42
N THR A 63 -5.61 -1.54 13.10
CA THR A 63 -4.46 -1.41 12.20
C THR A 63 -4.18 0.05 11.83
N ASP A 64 -3.00 0.57 12.23
CA ASP A 64 -2.56 1.94 11.93
C ASP A 64 -1.61 1.99 10.72
N PHE A 65 -2.07 2.58 9.60
CA PHE A 65 -1.24 2.82 8.42
C PHE A 65 -0.29 4.01 8.54
N ARG A 66 -0.30 4.75 9.65
CA ARG A 66 0.64 5.87 9.92
C ARG A 66 1.99 5.36 10.43
N GLY A 67 2.27 4.07 10.30
CA GLY A 67 3.59 3.48 10.51
C GLY A 67 3.99 3.33 11.97
N LYS A 68 3.00 3.22 12.88
CA LYS A 68 3.24 2.71 14.24
C LYS A 68 3.18 1.17 14.28
N ASP A 69 2.37 0.58 13.42
CA ASP A 69 2.30 -0.86 13.22
C ASP A 69 3.27 -1.28 12.11
N TYR A 70 4.33 -2.00 12.48
CA TYR A 70 5.35 -2.45 11.53
C TYR A 70 4.88 -3.60 10.64
N GLY A 71 3.79 -4.30 11.00
CA GLY A 71 3.15 -5.30 10.14
C GLY A 71 2.38 -4.68 8.98
N PHE A 72 2.06 -3.38 9.07
CA PHE A 72 1.33 -2.63 8.05
C PHE A 72 1.94 -1.25 7.76
N ILE A 73 2.89 -1.20 6.83
CA ILE A 73 3.65 0.02 6.49
C ILE A 73 3.50 0.44 5.01
N PRO A 74 2.26 0.64 4.49
CA PRO A 74 2.05 0.98 3.08
C PRO A 74 2.66 2.33 2.68
N PHE A 75 2.97 3.19 3.66
CA PHE A 75 3.55 4.54 3.47
C PHE A 75 4.90 4.72 4.18
N GLY A 76 5.55 3.61 4.55
CA GLY A 76 6.76 3.61 5.35
C GLY A 76 6.53 4.03 6.80
N SER A 77 7.63 4.25 7.53
CA SER A 77 7.63 4.65 8.94
C SER A 77 8.81 5.57 9.27
N GLY A 78 8.88 6.06 10.50
CA GLY A 78 9.97 6.86 11.02
C GLY A 78 10.11 8.23 10.37
N ARG A 79 11.35 8.73 10.31
CA ARG A 79 11.70 10.10 9.85
C ARG A 79 11.41 10.33 8.36
N ARG A 80 11.30 9.27 7.56
CA ARG A 80 11.08 9.31 6.10
C ARG A 80 9.72 8.77 5.67
N ARG A 81 8.79 8.60 6.62
CA ARG A 81 7.38 8.28 6.33
C ARG A 81 6.81 9.27 5.32
N CYS A 82 5.95 8.77 4.43
CA CYS A 82 5.27 9.59 3.43
C CYS A 82 4.58 10.81 4.08
N ARG A 83 4.89 12.00 3.56
CA ARG A 83 4.26 13.26 3.97
C ARG A 83 2.87 13.45 3.34
N GLY A 84 2.54 12.67 2.31
CA GLY A 84 1.27 12.70 1.60
C GLY A 84 0.15 11.87 2.24
N ILE A 85 0.35 11.29 3.42
CA ILE A 85 -0.70 10.52 4.12
C ILE A 85 -2.01 11.31 4.27
N PRO A 86 -2.02 12.58 4.67
CA PRO A 86 -3.27 13.35 4.77
C PRO A 86 -4.00 13.49 3.43
N MET A 87 -3.27 13.52 2.30
CA MET A 87 -3.89 13.55 0.98
C MET A 87 -4.60 12.23 0.68
N VAL A 88 -3.96 11.09 1.00
CA VAL A 88 -4.54 9.76 0.81
C VAL A 88 -5.81 9.61 1.65
N GLU A 89 -5.79 10.09 2.89
CA GLU A 89 -6.95 10.06 3.81
C GLU A 89 -8.17 10.78 3.23
N CYS A 90 -7.96 11.85 2.46
CA CYS A 90 -9.05 12.56 1.77
C CYS A 90 -9.43 11.90 0.43
N VAL A 91 -8.44 11.54 -0.38
CA VAL A 91 -8.65 11.16 -1.79
C VAL A 91 -9.15 9.73 -1.94
N VAL A 92 -8.67 8.79 -1.12
CA VAL A 92 -9.05 7.37 -1.26
C VAL A 92 -10.52 7.11 -0.91
N PRO A 93 -11.08 7.62 0.20
CA PRO A 93 -12.51 7.46 0.45
C PRO A 93 -13.36 8.10 -0.66
N TYR A 94 -12.97 9.28 -1.14
CA TYR A 94 -13.66 9.96 -2.24
C TYR A 94 -13.64 9.12 -3.52
N SER A 95 -12.49 8.58 -3.91
CA SER A 95 -12.37 7.76 -5.12
C SER A 95 -13.20 6.47 -5.01
N ILE A 96 -13.23 5.83 -3.85
CA ILE A 96 -14.07 4.64 -3.61
C ILE A 96 -15.55 4.99 -3.79
N VAL A 97 -16.03 6.10 -3.23
CA VAL A 97 -17.43 6.54 -3.36
C VAL A 97 -17.77 6.83 -4.82
N VAL A 98 -16.92 7.59 -5.52
CA VAL A 98 -17.12 7.94 -6.93
C VAL A 98 -17.12 6.68 -7.81
N SER A 99 -16.16 5.78 -7.63
CA SER A 99 -16.09 4.52 -8.39
C SER A 99 -17.31 3.61 -8.12
N SER A 100 -17.80 3.58 -6.88
CA SER A 100 -19.00 2.81 -6.53
C SER A 100 -20.25 3.39 -7.21
N TYR A 101 -20.42 4.71 -7.14
CA TYR A 101 -21.53 5.41 -7.79
C TYR A 101 -21.52 5.25 -9.30
N ILE A 102 -20.36 5.42 -9.94
CA ILE A 102 -20.20 5.23 -11.39
C ILE A 102 -20.51 3.77 -11.76
N GLY A 103 -20.03 2.80 -10.98
CA GLY A 103 -20.33 1.38 -11.20
C GLY A 103 -21.83 1.07 -11.10
N ASP A 104 -22.54 1.69 -10.15
CA ASP A 104 -23.99 1.57 -10.04
C ASP A 104 -24.74 2.22 -11.21
N LEU A 105 -24.24 3.36 -11.70
CA LEU A 105 -24.81 4.04 -12.86
C LEU A 105 -24.68 3.17 -14.12
N PHE A 106 -23.49 2.59 -14.36
CA PHE A 106 -23.27 1.67 -15.48
C PHE A 106 -24.18 0.44 -15.39
N ARG A 107 -24.29 -0.18 -14.21
CA ARG A 107 -25.21 -1.32 -13.99
C ARG A 107 -26.66 -0.97 -14.30
N LYS A 108 -27.11 0.23 -13.89
CA LYS A 108 -28.48 0.71 -14.12
C LYS A 108 -28.76 1.07 -15.58
N ALA A 109 -27.73 1.50 -16.32
CA ALA A 109 -27.88 1.92 -17.71
C ALA A 109 -27.94 0.75 -18.72
N GLN A 110 -27.78 -0.52 -18.28
CA GLN A 110 -27.64 -1.69 -19.16
C GLN A 110 -26.61 -1.47 -20.30
N ILE A 111 -25.56 -0.71 -20.03
CA ILE A 111 -24.45 -0.54 -20.97
C ILE A 111 -23.72 -1.88 -21.04
N ASP A 112 -23.81 -2.54 -22.19
CA ASP A 112 -23.21 -3.86 -22.40
C ASP A 112 -21.69 -3.79 -22.26
N GLN A 113 -21.10 -4.89 -21.77
CA GLN A 113 -19.68 -5.01 -21.47
C GLN A 113 -18.80 -4.72 -22.71
N GLU A 114 -19.32 -4.96 -23.92
CA GLU A 114 -18.68 -4.64 -25.20
C GLU A 114 -18.56 -3.12 -25.44
N GLU A 115 -19.54 -2.33 -25.04
CA GLU A 115 -19.48 -0.87 -25.19
C GLU A 115 -18.42 -0.27 -24.25
N PHE A 116 -18.26 -0.83 -23.04
CA PHE A 116 -17.22 -0.44 -22.08
C PHE A 116 -15.80 -0.77 -22.58
N GLU A 117 -15.62 -1.90 -23.26
CA GLU A 117 -14.33 -2.23 -23.90
C GLU A 117 -13.99 -1.28 -25.06
N SER A 118 -14.99 -0.74 -25.76
CA SER A 118 -14.78 0.27 -26.80
C SER A 118 -14.21 1.60 -26.26
N PHE A 119 -14.42 1.91 -24.97
CA PHE A 119 -13.83 3.08 -24.30
C PHE A 119 -12.41 2.86 -23.75
N ARG A 120 -11.91 1.61 -23.73
CA ARG A 120 -10.53 1.28 -23.31
C ARG A 120 -9.49 1.51 -24.42
N VAL A 121 -9.91 1.75 -25.65
CA VAL A 121 -9.00 2.06 -26.76
C VAL A 121 -8.72 3.56 -26.76
N TRP A 122 -7.73 3.98 -25.98
CA TRP A 122 -7.11 5.29 -26.21
C TRP A 122 -6.32 5.19 -27.52
N PRO A 123 -6.54 6.08 -28.51
CA PRO A 123 -5.71 6.08 -29.71
C PRO A 123 -4.30 6.48 -29.29
N SER A 124 -3.35 5.57 -29.50
CA SER A 124 -1.90 5.80 -29.38
C SER A 124 -1.42 6.90 -30.31
#